data_AF-A0A2N9GRR4-F1
#
_entry.id   AF-A0A2N9GRR4-F1
#
_cell.length_a   1.000
_cell.length_b   1.000
_cell.length_c   1.000
_cell.angle_alpha   90.00
_cell.angle_beta   90.00
_cell.angle_gamma   90.00
#
_symmetry.space_group_name_H-M   'P 1'
#
loop_
_entity.id
_entity.type
_entity.pdbx_description
1 polymer ?
#
loop_
_entity_poly.entity_id
_entity_poly.type
_entity_poly.pdbx_seq_one_letter_code
_entity_poly.pdbx_strand_id
1 'polypeptide(L)' 'MLNRSVLVSAVNGIALRQGSNKLYLGSSDGTVRLWDCHTGAEYSLNGPVEQVNALTAVKDLLFAGVEDGVILPIERH' A
#
# COMPACT_ATOMS: atom_id res chain seq x y z
N MET A 1 21.85 -12.51 -4.20
CA MET A 1 21.37 -11.34 -4.97
C MET A 1 19.94 -11.65 -5.42
N LEU A 2 18.98 -10.76 -5.13
CA LEU A 2 17.54 -11.05 -5.16
C LEU A 2 17.04 -11.50 -6.55
N ASN A 3 16.32 -12.63 -6.59
CA ASN A 3 15.61 -13.14 -7.77
C ASN A 3 14.34 -12.29 -7.99
N ARG A 4 14.39 -11.33 -8.92
CA ARG A 4 13.26 -10.45 -9.27
C ARG A 4 12.31 -11.12 -10.30
N SER A 5 11.72 -12.26 -9.94
CA SER A 5 10.78 -12.98 -10.84
C SER A 5 9.36 -13.09 -10.29
N VAL A 6 8.89 -12.04 -9.62
CA VAL A 6 7.45 -11.73 -9.55
C VAL A 6 7.31 -10.43 -10.32
N LEU A 7 6.35 -10.33 -11.25
CA LEU A 7 6.05 -9.09 -11.96
C LEU A 7 5.83 -7.98 -10.93
N VAL A 8 6.85 -7.16 -10.68
CA VAL A 8 6.77 -6.07 -9.72
C VAL A 8 6.16 -4.88 -10.44
N SER A 9 4.89 -4.64 -10.16
CA SER A 9 4.18 -3.45 -10.62
C SER A 9 4.75 -2.19 -9.96
N ALA A 10 4.60 -1.05 -10.62
CA ALA A 10 5.15 0.22 -10.14
C ALA A 10 4.49 0.63 -8.82
N VAL A 11 5.29 1.13 -7.88
CA VAL A 11 4.78 1.74 -6.65
C VAL A 11 4.53 3.22 -6.93
N ASN A 12 3.29 3.67 -6.83
CA ASN A 12 2.90 5.04 -7.13
C ASN A 12 2.73 5.89 -5.85
N GLY A 13 2.52 5.24 -4.71
CA GLY A 13 2.29 5.93 -3.44
C GLY A 13 2.90 5.20 -2.26
N ILE A 14 3.39 5.99 -1.29
CA ILE A 14 3.88 5.49 0.00
C ILE A 14 3.23 6.30 1.13
N ALA A 15 2.90 5.64 2.23
CA ALA A 15 2.36 6.30 3.41
C ALA A 15 2.90 5.70 4.70
N LEU A 16 3.32 6.57 5.63
CA LEU A 16 3.79 6.19 6.97
C LEU A 16 2.69 6.43 7.99
N ARG A 17 2.44 5.45 8.86
CA ARG A 17 1.59 5.66 10.03
C ARG A 17 2.44 6.15 11.19
N GLN A 18 2.21 7.41 11.59
CA GLN A 18 2.89 8.03 12.73
C GLN A 18 2.77 7.18 13.99
N GLY A 19 3.88 7.03 14.72
CA GLY A 19 3.93 6.21 15.94
C GLY A 19 3.95 4.69 15.69
N SER A 20 4.10 4.23 14.45
CA SER A 20 4.22 2.81 14.12
C SER A 20 5.37 2.51 13.17
N ASN A 21 5.94 1.31 13.26
CA ASN A 21 6.97 0.81 12.33
C ASN A 21 6.34 0.20 11.06
N LYS A 22 5.26 0.82 10.56
CA LYS A 22 4.47 0.31 9.44
C LYS A 22 4.50 1.29 8.28
N LEU A 23 4.91 0.80 7.11
CA LEU A 23 4.90 1.52 5.84
C LEU A 23 3.85 0.88 4.92
N TYR A 24 3.04 1.72 4.28
CA TYR A 24 2.09 1.28 3.27
C TYR A 24 2.57 1.63 1.87
N LEU A 25 2.34 0.74 0.92
CA LEU A 25 2.76 0.85 -0.47
C LEU A 25 1.55 0.65 -1.37
N GLY A 26 1.35 1.56 -2.32
CA GLY A 26 0.25 1.53 -3.29
C GLY A 26 0.81 1.28 -4.67
N SER A 27 0.25 0.31 -5.38
CA SER A 27 0.85 -0.26 -6.57
C SER A 27 -0.07 -0.15 -7.79
N SER A 28 0.52 -0.12 -8.99
CA SER A 28 -0.27 -0.06 -10.23
C SER A 28 -1.06 -1.34 -10.52
N ASP A 29 -0.78 -2.43 -9.82
CA ASP A 29 -1.56 -3.67 -9.88
C ASP A 29 -2.80 -3.63 -8.98
N GLY A 30 -3.12 -2.47 -8.40
CA GLY A 30 -4.27 -2.32 -7.52
C GLY A 30 -4.06 -2.90 -6.13
N THR A 31 -2.83 -3.31 -5.80
CA THR A 31 -2.53 -3.81 -4.45
C THR A 31 -2.08 -2.69 -3.52
N VAL A 32 -2.55 -2.76 -2.28
CA VAL A 32 -1.98 -2.02 -1.16
C VAL A 32 -1.26 -3.01 -0.26
N ARG A 33 0.01 -2.77 -0.01
CA ARG A 33 0.86 -3.63 0.81
C ARG A 33 1.28 -2.93 2.08
N LEU A 34 1.42 -3.70 3.15
CA LEU A 34 1.97 -3.29 4.42
C LEU A 34 3.36 -3.91 4.57
N TRP A 35 4.34 -3.05 4.80
CA TRP A 35 5.67 -3.46 5.21
C TRP A 35 5.87 -3.12 6.69
N ASP A 36 6.24 -4.13 7.48
CA ASP A 36 6.67 -3.97 8.86
C ASP A 36 8.18 -3.77 8.91
N CYS A 37 8.62 -2.56 9.24
CA CYS A 37 10.03 -2.17 9.21
C CYS A 37 10.87 -2.87 10.28
N HIS A 38 10.26 -3.44 11.32
CA HIS A 38 10.97 -4.11 12.39
C HIS A 38 11.31 -5.56 12.03
N THR A 39 10.33 -6.27 11.46
CA THR A 39 10.45 -7.69 11.09
C THR A 39 10.88 -7.90 9.65
N GLY A 40 10.74 -6.87 8.80
CA GLY A 40 10.90 -6.98 7.35
C GLY A 40 9.76 -7.71 6.65
N ALA A 41 8.70 -8.07 7.37
CA ALA A 41 7.56 -8.79 6.82
C ALA A 41 6.71 -7.90 5.91
N GLU A 42 6.22 -8.47 4.82
CA GLU A 42 5.32 -7.82 3.86
C GLU A 42 3.98 -8.56 3.81
N TYR A 43 2.89 -7.81 3.85
CA TYR A 43 1.53 -8.32 3.83
C TYR A 43 0.72 -7.58 2.77
N SER A 44 -0.08 -8.27 1.96
CA SER A 44 -1.08 -7.61 1.13
C SER A 44 -2.30 -7.29 1.99
N LEU A 45 -2.77 -6.04 1.97
CA LEU A 45 -3.89 -5.60 2.80
C LEU A 45 -5.25 -5.83 2.16
N ASN A 46 -5.36 -5.80 0.83
CA ASN A 46 -6.61 -6.00 0.09
C ASN A 46 -6.39 -6.69 -1.27
N GLY A 47 -7.46 -7.27 -1.82
CA GLY A 47 -7.53 -7.77 -3.20
C GLY A 47 -7.54 -6.65 -4.23
N PRO A 48 -7.40 -6.96 -5.54
CA PRO A 48 -7.16 -5.97 -6.57
C PRO A 48 -8.28 -4.93 -6.62
N VAL A 49 -7.96 -3.70 -6.25
CA VAL A 49 -8.73 -2.51 -6.63
C VAL A 49 -8.20 -2.01 -7.98
N GLU A 50 -8.78 -0.94 -8.52
CA GLU A 50 -8.18 -0.22 -9.65
C GLU A 50 -6.78 0.33 -9.28
N GLN A 51 -6.03 0.78 -10.28
CA GLN A 51 -4.67 1.29 -10.11
C GLN A 51 -4.58 2.30 -8.95
N VAL A 52 -3.72 2.04 -7.95
CA VAL A 52 -3.50 3.00 -6.85
C VAL A 52 -2.54 4.07 -7.34
N ASN A 53 -2.99 5.32 -7.38
CA ASN A 53 -2.20 6.46 -7.87
C ASN A 53 -1.63 7.32 -6.73
N ALA A 54 -2.26 7.30 -5.55
CA ALA A 54 -1.79 8.02 -4.38
C ALA A 54 -2.16 7.27 -3.10
N LEU A 55 -1.31 7.40 -2.08
CA LEU A 55 -1.59 6.94 -0.72
C LEU A 55 -1.36 8.06 0.29
N THR A 56 -2.22 8.13 1.30
CA THR A 56 -1.98 8.98 2.47
C THR A 56 -2.51 8.31 3.73
N ALA A 57 -1.79 8.50 4.84
CA ALA A 57 -2.19 7.98 6.15
C ALA A 57 -2.41 9.15 7.11
N VAL A 58 -3.53 9.13 7.83
CA VAL A 58 -3.89 10.14 8.82
C VAL A 58 -4.38 9.42 10.07
N LYS A 59 -3.64 9.56 11.18
CA LYS A 59 -3.87 8.80 12.41
C LYS A 59 -3.88 7.29 12.13
N ASP A 60 -5.00 6.64 12.37
CA ASP A 60 -5.21 5.21 12.16
C ASP A 60 -5.84 4.87 10.81
N LEU A 61 -6.16 5.89 10.01
CA LEU A 61 -6.79 5.75 8.71
C LEU A 61 -5.75 5.75 7.60
N LEU A 62 -6.00 4.93 6.59
CA LEU A 62 -5.24 4.89 5.33
C LEU A 62 -6.22 5.12 4.18
N PHE A 63 -5.85 6.01 3.26
CA PHE A 63 -6.64 6.35 2.09
C PHE A 63 -5.84 6.07 0.82
N ALA A 64 -6.52 5.50 -0.18
CA ALA A 64 -5.99 5.30 -1.52
C ALA A 64 -6.79 6.11 -2.53
N GLY A 65 -6.10 6.91 -3.34
CA GLY A 65 -6.67 7.50 -4.55
C GLY A 65 -6.45 6.54 -5.71
N VAL A 66 -7.53 6.10 -6.35
CA VAL A 66 -7.52 5.12 -7.44
C VAL A 66 -7.87 5.77 -8.80
N GLU A 67 -7.63 5.07 -9.90
CA GLU A 67 -7.72 5.59 -11.28
C GLU A 67 -9.08 6.19 -11.66
N ASP A 68 -10.18 5.66 -11.10
CA ASP A 68 -11.55 6.15 -11.34
C ASP A 68 -11.87 7.48 -10.63
N GLY A 69 -10.89 8.07 -9.93
CA GLY A 69 -11.04 9.32 -9.19
C GLY A 69 -11.68 9.15 -7.81
N VAL A 70 -11.91 7.91 -7.36
CA VAL A 70 -12.45 7.61 -6.03
C VAL A 70 -11.34 7.58 -4.99
N ILE A 71 -11.65 8.03 -3.76
CA ILE A 71 -10.80 7.83 -2.59
C ILE A 71 -11.42 6.74 -1.73
N LEU A 72 -10.69 5.63 -1.56
CA LEU A 72 -11.14 4.48 -0.77
C LEU A 72 -10.44 4.47 0.60
N PRO A 73 -11.19 4.28 1.70
CA PRO A 73 -10.60 3.94 2.99
C PRO A 73 -10.06 2.50 2.93
N ILE A 74 -8.85 2.31 3.42
CA ILE A 74 -8.23 0.99 3.58
C ILE A 74 -8.41 0.59 5.05
N GLU A 75 -9.52 -0.08 5.35
CA GLU A 75 -9.79 -0.62 6.69
C GLU A 75 -9.00 -1.91 6.92
N ARG A 76 -8.47 -2.07 8.13
CA ARG A 76 -7.92 -3.34 8.61
C ARG A 76 -9.09 -4.11 9.24
N HIS A 77 -9.45 -5.28 8.71
CA HIS A 77 -10.22 -6.26 9.49
C HIS A 77 -9.38 -6.80 10.65
#